data_AF-C1GW73-F1
#
_entry.id   AF-C1GW73-F1
#
_cell.length_a   1.000
_cell.length_b   1.000
_cell.length_c   1.000
_cell.angle_alpha   90.00
_cell.angle_beta   90.00
_cell.angle_gamma   90.00
#
_symmetry.space_group_name_H-M   'P 1'
#
loop_
_entity.id
_entity.type
_entity.pdbx_description
1 polymer ?
#
loop_
_entity_poly.entity_id
_entity_poly.type
_entity_poly.pdbx_seq_one_letter_code
_entity_poly.pdbx_strand_id
1 'polypeptide(L)'
;MLGWFWATPSRSNNQPALPAKREMSKPSSQLTLTPQFCFDKRALRDFLRISRSSVDDSITQNLNALITPAEKGFDPSMTTARQTDYPSRGQIEPEKCHSFLDNVLLPSWQARSDVLNYCTGVATSPDPNDPDLLLREVESAKDRERVVDERLDPYSARFFPREARTESLAMLLRNERGVENIIRTRTWGLVKERCEVSYESWEETLNHWREKQNQK
;
A
#
# COMPACT_ATOMS: atom_id res chain seq x y z
N MET A 1 -5.21 -55.07 26.88
CA MET A 1 -3.74 -55.19 27.03
C MET A 1 -3.09 -54.69 25.77
N LEU A 2 -1.88 -54.11 25.92
CA LEU A 2 -0.99 -53.54 24.90
C LEU A 2 -1.42 -52.15 24.39
N GLY A 3 -0.62 -51.11 24.51
CA GLY A 3 0.77 -51.01 24.96
C GLY A 3 1.27 -49.64 24.53
N TRP A 4 1.69 -48.83 25.49
CA TRP A 4 2.25 -47.52 25.26
C TRP A 4 3.61 -47.67 24.60
N PHE A 5 3.75 -47.16 23.37
CA PHE A 5 5.05 -47.04 22.71
C PHE A 5 5.56 -45.62 22.87
N TRP A 6 6.48 -45.46 23.82
CA TRP A 6 7.36 -44.31 23.92
C TRP A 6 8.51 -44.54 22.94
N ALA A 7 8.70 -43.65 21.98
CA ALA A 7 9.90 -43.61 21.16
C ALA A 7 11.00 -42.88 21.94
N THR A 8 12.05 -43.61 22.31
CA THR A 8 13.27 -43.07 22.92
C THR A 8 14.16 -42.42 21.86
N PRO A 9 14.92 -41.37 22.22
CA PRO A 9 15.65 -40.55 21.26
C PRO A 9 16.95 -41.20 20.80
N SER A 10 17.15 -41.28 19.48
CA SER A 10 18.39 -41.72 18.86
C SER A 10 19.47 -40.64 18.97
N ARG A 11 20.63 -41.09 19.44
CA ARG A 11 21.87 -40.36 19.67
C ARG A 11 22.44 -39.77 18.39
N SER A 12 22.74 -38.48 18.48
CA SER A 12 23.55 -37.63 17.60
C SER A 12 24.64 -38.38 16.82
N ASN A 13 24.56 -38.31 15.49
CA ASN A 13 25.70 -38.51 14.62
C ASN A 13 26.22 -37.12 14.23
N ASN A 14 27.42 -36.81 14.72
CA ASN A 14 28.15 -35.60 14.43
C ASN A 14 28.61 -35.60 12.97
N GLN A 15 28.05 -34.72 12.14
CA GLN A 15 28.74 -34.26 10.95
C GLN A 15 28.48 -32.76 10.76
N PRO A 16 29.52 -31.92 10.69
CA PRO A 16 29.38 -30.49 10.51
C PRO A 16 29.03 -30.21 9.04
N ALA A 17 27.74 -30.11 8.74
CA ALA A 17 27.30 -29.47 7.51
C ALA A 17 27.44 -27.95 7.70
N LEU A 18 28.32 -27.35 6.89
CA LEU A 18 28.58 -25.92 6.80
C LEU A 18 27.27 -25.11 6.81
N PRO A 19 27.19 -23.99 7.54
CA PRO A 19 25.99 -23.18 7.56
C PRO A 19 25.74 -22.64 6.16
N ALA A 20 24.67 -23.11 5.53
CA ALA A 20 24.03 -22.38 4.46
C ALA A 20 23.73 -21.00 5.02
N LYS A 21 24.54 -20.02 4.64
CA LYS A 21 24.26 -18.60 4.87
C LYS A 21 22.88 -18.37 4.29
N ARG A 22 21.87 -18.38 5.18
CA ARG A 22 20.63 -17.67 4.95
C ARG A 22 21.05 -16.23 4.75
N GLU A 23 21.25 -15.88 3.50
CA GLU A 23 21.34 -14.53 3.04
C GLU A 23 19.98 -13.93 3.38
N MET A 24 19.89 -13.37 4.60
CA MET A 24 18.81 -12.48 4.95
C MET A 24 18.88 -11.39 3.90
N SER A 25 17.95 -11.42 2.95
CA SER A 25 17.72 -10.35 2.01
C SER A 25 17.76 -9.06 2.83
N LYS A 26 18.81 -8.27 2.65
CA LYS A 26 18.87 -6.92 3.22
C LYS A 26 17.56 -6.24 2.80
N PRO A 27 16.76 -5.68 3.73
CA PRO A 27 15.62 -4.88 3.33
C PRO A 27 16.17 -3.81 2.38
N SER A 28 15.62 -3.72 1.17
CA SER A 28 16.13 -2.84 0.14
C SER A 28 16.25 -1.44 0.73
N SER A 29 17.50 -1.01 0.89
CA SER A 29 17.88 0.34 1.28
C SER A 29 17.15 1.30 0.34
N GLN A 30 16.27 2.13 0.92
CA GLN A 30 15.65 3.32 0.32
C GLN A 30 15.42 3.18 -1.19
N LEU A 31 14.25 2.65 -1.56
CA LEU A 31 13.82 2.52 -2.95
C LEU A 31 14.05 3.87 -3.65
N THR A 32 15.13 3.96 -4.42
CA THR A 32 15.44 5.20 -5.16
C THR A 32 14.42 5.27 -6.27
N LEU A 33 13.50 6.23 -6.16
CA LEU A 33 12.44 6.39 -7.14
C LEU A 33 13.05 6.84 -8.46
N THR A 34 12.71 6.11 -9.52
CA THR A 34 13.19 6.35 -10.88
C THR A 34 12.01 6.41 -11.84
N PRO A 35 12.12 7.12 -12.98
CA PRO A 35 11.05 7.13 -13.98
C PRO A 35 10.72 5.72 -14.51
N GLN A 36 11.73 4.83 -14.59
CA GLN A 36 11.56 3.45 -15.00
C GLN A 36 10.59 2.69 -14.08
N PHE A 37 10.69 2.89 -12.76
CA PHE A 37 9.75 2.31 -11.80
C PHE A 37 8.31 2.79 -12.05
N CYS A 38 8.11 4.07 -12.36
CA CYS A 38 6.77 4.63 -12.61
C CYS A 38 6.14 4.07 -13.90
N PHE A 39 6.93 3.89 -14.96
CA PHE A 39 6.43 3.32 -16.21
C PHE A 39 6.19 1.80 -16.14
N ASP A 40 6.84 1.08 -15.21
CA ASP A 40 6.42 -0.26 -14.83
C ASP A 40 5.15 -0.20 -13.96
N LYS A 41 4.01 -0.11 -14.64
CA LYS A 41 2.68 -0.05 -14.01
C LYS A 41 2.40 -1.25 -13.10
N ARG A 42 3.02 -2.41 -13.36
CA ARG A 42 2.84 -3.61 -12.53
C ARG A 42 3.62 -3.44 -11.24
N ALA A 43 4.90 -3.07 -11.31
CA ALA A 43 5.71 -2.80 -10.12
C ALA A 43 5.09 -1.71 -9.24
N LEU A 44 4.60 -0.62 -9.84
CA LEU A 44 3.91 0.45 -9.12
C LEU A 44 2.66 -0.05 -8.38
N ARG A 45 1.79 -0.81 -9.06
CA ARG A 45 0.57 -1.38 -8.44
C ARG A 45 0.90 -2.39 -7.36
N ASP A 46 1.91 -3.23 -7.58
CA ASP A 46 2.35 -4.23 -6.61
C ASP A 46 2.94 -3.57 -5.36
N PHE A 47 3.73 -2.50 -5.50
CA PHE A 47 4.21 -1.70 -4.39
C PHE A 47 3.04 -1.16 -3.54
N LEU A 48 2.06 -0.52 -4.18
CA LEU A 48 0.90 0.05 -3.48
C LEU A 48 0.08 -1.05 -2.79
N ARG A 49 -0.19 -2.16 -3.49
CA ARG A 49 -0.92 -3.32 -2.96
C ARG A 49 -0.23 -3.91 -1.73
N ILE A 50 1.08 -4.15 -1.79
CA ILE A 50 1.83 -4.73 -0.67
C ILE A 50 1.82 -3.76 0.52
N SER A 51 2.10 -2.47 0.30
CA SER A 51 2.07 -1.46 1.37
C SER A 51 0.69 -1.39 2.04
N ARG A 52 -0.39 -1.34 1.26
CA ARG A 52 -1.77 -1.34 1.78
C ARG A 52 -2.08 -2.60 2.60
N SER A 53 -1.70 -3.78 2.09
CA SER A 53 -1.96 -5.04 2.80
C SER A 53 -1.27 -5.14 4.17
N SER A 54 -0.07 -4.54 4.28
CA SER A 54 0.72 -4.58 5.51
C SER A 54 0.22 -3.64 6.61
N VAL A 55 -0.54 -2.60 6.27
CA VAL A 55 -0.93 -1.55 7.22
C VAL A 55 -2.44 -1.34 7.27
N ASP A 56 -3.06 -1.08 6.12
CA ASP A 56 -4.44 -0.64 5.99
C ASP A 56 -5.42 -1.83 5.99
N ASP A 57 -5.20 -2.86 5.17
CA ASP A 57 -6.11 -4.02 5.12
C ASP A 57 -6.09 -4.82 6.43
N SER A 58 -4.94 -4.83 7.10
CA SER A 58 -4.72 -5.47 8.40
C SER A 58 -4.93 -4.51 9.59
N ILE A 59 -5.50 -3.32 9.39
CA ILE A 59 -5.61 -2.29 10.44
C ILE A 59 -6.30 -2.80 11.71
N THR A 60 -7.35 -3.60 11.59
CA THR A 60 -8.04 -4.15 12.76
C THR A 60 -7.13 -5.08 13.57
N GLN A 61 -6.33 -5.90 12.89
CA GLN A 61 -5.35 -6.77 13.53
C GLN A 61 -4.22 -5.96 14.18
N ASN A 62 -3.71 -4.94 13.47
CA ASN A 62 -2.68 -4.04 13.99
C ASN A 62 -3.16 -3.33 15.26
N LEU A 63 -4.39 -2.79 15.26
CA LEU A 63 -4.99 -2.15 16.44
C LEU A 63 -5.28 -3.13 17.58
N ASN A 64 -5.74 -4.35 17.28
CA ASN A 64 -5.93 -5.39 18.29
C ASN A 64 -4.61 -5.79 18.96
N ALA A 65 -3.49 -5.79 18.22
CA ALA A 65 -2.18 -6.11 18.76
C ALA A 65 -1.65 -5.05 19.75
N LEU A 66 -2.18 -3.84 19.73
CA LEU A 66 -1.87 -2.79 20.71
C LEU A 66 -2.59 -2.99 22.04
N ILE A 67 -3.65 -3.79 22.05
CA ILE A 67 -4.33 -4.20 23.28
C ILE A 67 -3.46 -5.28 23.92
N THR A 68 -3.05 -5.08 25.16
CA THR A 68 -2.29 -6.08 25.94
C THR A 68 -3.25 -6.81 26.87
N PRO A 69 -3.75 -8.02 26.53
CA PRO A 69 -4.67 -8.73 27.44
C PRO A 69 -3.99 -9.13 28.76
N ALA A 70 -2.68 -9.40 28.70
CA ALA A 70 -1.91 -9.97 29.80
C ALA A 70 -1.81 -9.07 31.03
N GLU A 71 -1.93 -7.74 30.88
CA GLU A 71 -1.93 -6.82 32.03
C GLU A 71 -3.16 -7.02 32.93
N LYS A 72 -4.28 -7.51 32.39
CA LYS A 72 -5.49 -7.79 33.18
C LYS A 72 -5.48 -9.15 33.89
N GLY A 73 -4.49 -10.00 33.63
CA GLY A 73 -4.45 -11.38 34.13
C GLY A 73 -5.47 -12.30 33.43
N PHE A 74 -5.26 -13.63 33.57
CA PHE A 74 -6.22 -14.62 33.07
C PHE A 74 -7.32 -14.84 34.12
N ASP A 75 -8.54 -14.41 33.80
CA ASP A 75 -9.74 -14.75 34.57
C ASP A 75 -10.48 -15.93 33.91
N PRO A 76 -10.46 -17.14 34.49
CA PRO A 76 -11.16 -18.29 33.94
C PRO A 76 -12.68 -18.07 33.83
N SER A 77 -13.28 -17.18 34.63
CA SER A 77 -14.71 -16.86 34.53
C SER A 77 -15.08 -16.14 33.22
N MET A 78 -14.09 -15.59 32.52
CA MET A 78 -14.29 -14.97 31.20
C MET A 78 -14.25 -15.96 30.03
N THR A 79 -13.91 -17.24 30.24
CA THR A 79 -13.89 -18.26 29.17
C THR A 79 -15.28 -18.81 28.81
N THR A 80 -16.27 -18.64 29.68
CA THR A 80 -17.66 -19.09 29.47
C THR A 80 -18.46 -18.14 28.57
N ALA A 81 -18.06 -16.87 28.46
CA ALA A 81 -18.67 -15.96 27.51
C ALA A 81 -18.05 -16.19 26.12
N ARG A 82 -18.88 -16.57 25.14
CA ARG A 82 -18.46 -16.50 23.73
C ARG A 82 -18.05 -15.06 23.46
N GLN A 83 -16.76 -14.83 23.22
CA GLN A 83 -16.21 -13.52 22.84
C GLN A 83 -16.62 -13.13 21.40
N THR A 84 -17.84 -13.45 20.96
CA THR A 84 -18.40 -12.98 19.68
C THR A 84 -18.74 -11.50 19.76
N ASP A 85 -19.10 -11.04 20.94
CA ASP A 85 -19.58 -9.69 21.20
C ASP A 85 -18.75 -9.07 22.31
N TYR A 86 -17.50 -8.68 22.03
CA TYR A 86 -16.84 -7.69 22.90
C TYR A 86 -17.67 -6.39 22.80
N PRO A 87 -18.45 -6.00 23.83
CA PRO A 87 -19.26 -4.77 23.77
C PRO A 87 -18.38 -3.52 23.92
N SER A 88 -17.10 -3.72 24.27
CA SER A 88 -16.04 -2.73 24.27
C SER A 88 -14.90 -3.36 23.49
N ARG A 89 -14.73 -2.96 22.23
CA ARG A 89 -13.38 -3.00 21.63
C ARG A 89 -12.50 -2.28 22.65
N GLY A 90 -11.61 -3.02 23.32
CA GLY A 90 -10.85 -2.45 24.44
C GLY A 90 -10.24 -1.13 24.01
N GLN A 91 -10.50 -0.07 24.77
CA GLN A 91 -9.85 1.22 24.55
C GLN A 91 -8.36 0.97 24.55
N ILE A 92 -7.72 1.30 23.43
CA ILE A 92 -6.28 1.19 23.31
C ILE A 92 -5.69 2.34 24.12
N GLU A 93 -4.62 2.04 24.86
CA GLU A 93 -3.90 3.08 25.58
C GLU A 93 -3.46 4.22 24.64
N PRO A 94 -3.75 5.49 24.97
CA PRO A 94 -3.49 6.62 24.08
C PRO A 94 -2.04 6.68 23.58
N GLU A 95 -1.07 6.36 24.45
CA GLU A 95 0.35 6.34 24.08
C GLU A 95 0.68 5.27 23.03
N LYS A 96 0.12 4.06 23.17
CA LYS A 96 0.29 2.97 22.21
C LYS A 96 -0.33 3.32 20.85
N CYS A 97 -1.51 3.94 20.86
CA CYS A 97 -2.14 4.46 19.64
C CYS A 97 -1.25 5.53 18.98
N HIS A 98 -0.84 6.56 19.71
CA HIS A 98 0.01 7.62 19.17
C HIS A 98 1.32 7.09 18.60
N SER A 99 1.97 6.16 19.30
CA SER A 99 3.19 5.51 18.81
C SER A 99 2.96 4.73 17.52
N PHE A 100 1.86 3.98 17.40
CA PHE A 100 1.51 3.29 16.16
C PHE A 100 1.23 4.27 15.00
N LEU A 101 0.51 5.36 15.27
CA LEU A 101 0.21 6.37 14.27
C LEU A 101 1.49 7.05 13.77
N ASP A 102 2.33 7.54 14.69
CA ASP A 102 3.50 8.34 14.38
C ASP A 102 4.65 7.52 13.75
N ASN A 103 4.78 6.24 14.11
CA ASN A 103 5.90 5.41 13.71
C ASN A 103 5.55 4.37 12.63
N VAL A 104 4.27 4.08 12.39
CA VAL A 104 3.85 3.03 11.44
C VAL A 104 2.86 3.56 10.40
N LEU A 105 1.67 4.01 10.84
CA LEU A 105 0.58 4.34 9.92
C LEU A 105 0.91 5.56 9.05
N LEU A 106 1.22 6.70 9.69
CA LEU A 106 1.46 7.96 8.98
C LEU A 106 2.73 7.93 8.12
N PRO A 107 3.87 7.36 8.57
CA PRO A 107 5.03 7.15 7.70
C PRO A 107 4.72 6.27 6.48
N SER A 108 3.93 5.19 6.65
CA SER A 108 3.54 4.33 5.52
C SER A 108 2.68 5.10 4.50
N TRP A 109 1.72 5.89 4.98
CA TRP A 109 0.92 6.75 4.11
C TRP A 109 1.76 7.80 3.39
N GLN A 110 2.72 8.39 4.10
CA GLN A 110 3.65 9.35 3.53
C GLN A 110 4.46 8.73 2.40
N ALA A 111 5.07 7.56 2.63
CA ALA A 111 5.84 6.84 1.62
C ALA A 111 5.01 6.58 0.35
N ARG A 112 3.76 6.13 0.48
CA ARG A 112 2.86 5.96 -0.68
C ARG A 112 2.53 7.27 -1.38
N SER A 113 2.28 8.34 -0.62
CA SER A 113 2.07 9.68 -1.17
C SER A 113 3.28 10.17 -1.96
N ASP A 114 4.49 9.95 -1.45
CA ASP A 114 5.73 10.35 -2.11
C ASP A 114 5.92 9.63 -3.45
N VAL A 115 5.66 8.32 -3.47
CA VAL A 115 5.68 7.54 -4.72
C VAL A 115 4.67 8.07 -5.73
N LEU A 116 3.42 8.28 -5.32
CA LEU A 116 2.37 8.77 -6.22
C LEU A 116 2.68 10.19 -6.73
N ASN A 117 3.23 11.05 -5.88
CA ASN A 117 3.60 12.42 -6.25
C ASN A 117 4.79 12.44 -7.21
N TYR A 118 5.83 11.67 -6.92
CA TYR A 118 6.98 11.51 -7.81
C TYR A 118 6.53 11.00 -9.19
N CYS A 119 5.76 9.90 -9.23
CA CYS A 119 5.30 9.36 -10.50
C CYS A 119 4.32 10.28 -11.24
N THR A 120 3.61 11.16 -10.54
CA THR A 120 2.80 12.21 -11.19
C THR A 120 3.69 13.21 -11.90
N GLY A 121 4.79 13.65 -11.26
CA GLY A 121 5.78 14.52 -11.92
C GLY A 121 6.37 13.88 -13.17
N VAL A 122 6.69 12.58 -13.11
CA VAL A 122 7.16 11.80 -14.28
C VAL A 122 6.09 11.77 -15.37
N ALA A 123 4.82 11.51 -15.02
CA ALA A 123 3.72 11.44 -15.97
C ALA A 123 3.40 12.77 -16.68
N THR A 124 3.79 13.90 -16.10
CA THR A 124 3.62 15.23 -16.71
C THR A 124 4.87 15.70 -17.48
N SER A 125 5.94 14.91 -17.48
CA SER A 125 7.20 15.24 -18.18
C SER A 125 7.26 14.56 -19.56
N PRO A 126 7.95 15.15 -20.55
CA PRO A 126 8.18 14.50 -21.84
C PRO A 126 8.93 13.18 -21.68
N ASP A 127 8.49 12.15 -22.41
CA ASP A 127 9.07 10.82 -22.34
C ASP A 127 9.82 10.48 -23.64
N PRO A 128 11.14 10.69 -23.70
CA PRO A 128 11.93 10.40 -24.89
C PRO A 128 12.08 8.90 -25.17
N ASN A 129 11.71 8.03 -24.22
CA ASN A 129 11.83 6.59 -24.33
C ASN A 129 10.47 5.91 -24.59
N ASP A 130 9.46 6.68 -25.04
CA ASP A 130 8.16 6.13 -25.44
C ASP A 130 8.31 5.35 -26.76
N PRO A 131 8.15 4.02 -26.76
CA PRO A 131 8.33 3.19 -27.96
C PRO A 131 7.29 3.50 -29.06
N ASP A 132 6.13 4.03 -28.68
CA ASP A 132 5.02 4.30 -29.60
C ASP A 132 5.04 5.74 -30.12
N LEU A 133 6.04 6.55 -29.75
CA LEU A 133 6.11 7.98 -30.10
C LEU A 133 6.08 8.21 -31.62
N LEU A 134 6.99 7.58 -32.36
CA LEU A 134 7.07 7.74 -33.82
C LEU A 134 5.81 7.20 -34.53
N LEU A 135 5.29 6.06 -34.08
CA LEU A 135 4.07 5.47 -34.66
C LEU A 135 2.88 6.41 -34.48
N ARG A 136 2.71 6.97 -33.29
CA ARG A 136 1.64 7.93 -32.98
C ARG A 136 1.76 9.22 -33.79
N GLU A 137 2.97 9.74 -34.00
CA GLU A 137 3.21 10.91 -34.84
C GLU A 137 2.84 10.65 -36.30
N VAL A 138 3.21 9.49 -36.85
CA VAL A 138 2.86 9.08 -38.22
C VAL A 138 1.35 8.91 -38.38
N GLU A 139 0.68 8.24 -37.43
CA GLU A 139 -0.77 8.08 -37.44
C GLU A 139 -1.49 9.43 -37.34
N SER A 140 -1.02 10.32 -36.48
CA SER A 140 -1.58 11.67 -36.34
C SER A 140 -1.36 12.52 -37.59
N ALA A 141 -0.21 12.41 -38.26
CA ALA A 141 0.05 13.09 -39.52
C ALA A 141 -0.88 12.58 -40.63
N LYS A 142 -1.01 11.26 -40.76
CA LYS A 142 -1.90 10.62 -41.74
C LYS A 142 -3.37 11.00 -41.52
N ASP A 143 -3.79 11.13 -40.27
CA ASP A 143 -5.16 11.57 -39.96
C ASP A 143 -5.39 13.04 -40.30
N ARG A 144 -4.40 13.92 -40.08
CA ARG A 144 -4.49 15.34 -40.51
C ARG A 144 -4.64 15.51 -42.01
N GLU A 145 -4.11 14.57 -42.80
CA GLU A 145 -4.24 14.56 -44.27
C GLU A 145 -5.57 13.94 -44.75
N ARG A 146 -6.31 13.25 -43.88
CA ARG A 146 -7.57 12.59 -44.21
C ARG A 146 -8.66 13.64 -44.47
N VAL A 147 -9.29 13.55 -45.64
CA VAL A 147 -10.53 14.28 -45.93
C VAL A 147 -11.73 13.39 -45.59
N VAL A 148 -12.60 13.87 -44.71
CA VAL A 148 -13.79 13.15 -44.24
C VAL A 148 -15.05 13.75 -44.86
N ASP A 149 -15.86 12.94 -45.55
CA ASP A 149 -17.22 13.29 -45.95
C ASP A 149 -18.22 12.61 -44.99
N GLU A 150 -18.67 13.37 -43.99
CA GLU A 150 -19.61 12.89 -42.96
C GLU A 150 -20.93 12.37 -43.54
N ARG A 151 -21.29 12.79 -44.77
CA ARG A 151 -22.49 12.30 -45.47
C ARG A 151 -22.33 10.88 -45.98
N LEU A 152 -21.12 10.49 -46.38
CA LEU A 152 -20.83 9.14 -46.88
C LEU A 152 -20.56 8.15 -45.75
N ASP A 153 -19.88 8.59 -44.69
CA ASP A 153 -19.62 7.76 -43.51
C ASP A 153 -19.61 8.62 -42.22
N PRO A 154 -20.71 8.64 -41.45
CA PRO A 154 -20.82 9.38 -40.19
C PRO A 154 -19.83 8.94 -39.10
N TYR A 155 -19.22 7.75 -39.23
CA TYR A 155 -18.26 7.23 -38.25
C TYR A 155 -16.82 7.53 -38.62
N SER A 156 -16.53 7.83 -39.89
CA SER A 156 -15.18 8.11 -40.38
C SER A 156 -14.53 9.38 -39.80
N ALA A 157 -15.32 10.27 -39.18
CA ALA A 157 -14.84 11.46 -38.47
C ALA A 157 -14.13 11.15 -37.14
N ARG A 158 -14.27 9.94 -36.60
CA ARG A 158 -13.69 9.60 -35.30
C ARG A 158 -12.28 9.05 -35.46
N PHE A 159 -11.30 9.88 -35.16
CA PHE A 159 -9.91 9.46 -34.93
C PHE A 159 -9.61 9.41 -33.44
N PHE A 160 -9.14 8.26 -32.96
CA PHE A 160 -8.64 8.10 -31.60
C PHE A 160 -7.11 7.99 -31.67
N PRO A 161 -6.36 9.04 -31.31
CA PRO A 161 -4.91 8.93 -31.27
C PRO A 161 -4.52 7.86 -30.24
N ARG A 162 -3.45 7.12 -30.53
CA ARG A 162 -2.86 6.22 -29.55
C ARG A 162 -2.49 7.01 -28.30
N GLU A 163 -2.87 6.50 -27.13
CA GLU A 163 -2.55 7.15 -25.86
C GLU A 163 -1.02 7.23 -25.68
N ALA A 164 -0.54 8.37 -25.18
CA ALA A 164 0.86 8.48 -24.81
C ALA A 164 1.18 7.61 -23.59
N ARG A 165 2.41 7.09 -23.49
CA ARG A 165 2.81 6.28 -22.33
C ARG A 165 2.65 7.06 -21.01
N THR A 166 2.96 8.35 -21.05
CA THR A 166 2.78 9.32 -19.96
C THR A 166 1.31 9.58 -19.62
N GLU A 167 0.44 9.73 -20.62
CA GLU A 167 -1.01 9.90 -20.44
C GLU A 167 -1.63 8.66 -19.78
N SER A 168 -1.27 7.48 -20.27
CA SER A 168 -1.74 6.22 -19.71
C SER A 168 -1.22 6.00 -18.28
N LEU A 169 -0.03 6.51 -17.94
CA LEU A 169 0.48 6.55 -16.56
C LEU A 169 -0.29 7.58 -15.70
N ALA A 170 -0.57 8.78 -16.23
CA ALA A 170 -1.33 9.81 -15.52
C ALA A 170 -2.74 9.33 -15.15
N MET A 171 -3.41 8.63 -16.08
CA MET A 171 -4.72 8.02 -15.83
C MET A 171 -4.66 6.97 -14.71
N LEU A 172 -3.64 6.12 -14.70
CA LEU A 172 -3.42 5.16 -13.62
C LEU A 172 -3.23 5.88 -12.27
N LEU A 173 -2.40 6.91 -12.22
CA LEU A 173 -2.11 7.64 -10.98
C LEU A 173 -3.33 8.39 -10.45
N ARG A 174 -4.17 8.94 -11.32
CA ARG A 174 -5.45 9.55 -10.93
C ARG A 174 -6.35 8.53 -10.23
N ASN A 175 -6.44 7.32 -10.79
CA ASN A 175 -7.22 6.24 -10.20
C ASN A 175 -6.62 5.79 -8.86
N GLU A 176 -5.31 5.58 -8.80
CA GLU A 176 -4.64 5.16 -7.56
C GLU A 176 -4.75 6.21 -6.44
N ARG A 177 -4.74 7.50 -6.76
CA ARG A 177 -5.02 8.57 -5.79
C ARG A 177 -6.44 8.51 -5.25
N GLY A 178 -7.43 8.23 -6.12
CA GLY A 178 -8.81 7.99 -5.69
C GLY A 178 -8.92 6.79 -4.76
N VAL A 179 -8.22 5.70 -5.08
CA VAL A 179 -8.15 4.49 -4.23
C VAL A 179 -7.50 4.80 -2.89
N GLU A 180 -6.35 5.50 -2.86
CA GLU A 180 -5.70 5.91 -1.61
C GLU A 180 -6.63 6.74 -0.72
N ASN A 181 -7.38 7.67 -1.30
CA ASN A 181 -8.34 8.48 -0.55
C ASN A 181 -9.40 7.60 0.14
N ILE A 182 -9.98 6.64 -0.59
CA ILE A 182 -10.97 5.70 -0.03
C ILE A 182 -10.35 4.86 1.09
N ILE A 183 -9.14 4.34 0.87
CA ILE A 183 -8.44 3.50 1.85
C ILE A 183 -8.13 4.28 3.12
N ARG A 184 -7.60 5.50 3.01
CA ARG A 184 -7.28 6.35 4.16
C ARG A 184 -8.51 6.72 4.95
N THR A 185 -9.59 7.14 4.28
CA THR A 185 -10.86 7.45 4.93
C THR A 185 -11.42 6.26 5.71
N ARG A 186 -11.39 5.05 5.12
CA ARG A 186 -11.86 3.83 5.81
C ARG A 186 -10.98 3.43 6.98
N THR A 187 -9.67 3.44 6.78
CA THR A 187 -8.68 3.11 7.81
C THR A 187 -8.78 4.07 8.98
N TRP A 188 -8.92 5.37 8.70
CA TRP A 188 -9.11 6.40 9.70
C TRP A 188 -10.42 6.24 10.47
N GLY A 189 -11.52 5.86 9.81
CA GLY A 189 -12.77 5.54 10.48
C GLY A 189 -12.58 4.49 11.59
N LEU A 190 -11.84 3.41 11.31
CA LEU A 190 -11.53 2.38 12.30
C LEU A 190 -10.56 2.83 13.39
N VAL A 191 -9.61 3.71 13.05
CA VAL A 191 -8.72 4.34 14.04
C VAL A 191 -9.53 5.19 15.01
N LYS A 192 -10.45 6.05 14.52
CA LYS A 192 -11.31 6.90 15.36
C LYS A 192 -12.21 6.11 16.31
N GLU A 193 -12.63 4.92 15.92
CA GLU A 193 -13.47 4.07 16.76
C GLU A 193 -12.70 3.42 17.93
N ARG A 194 -11.37 3.41 17.90
CA ARG A 194 -10.54 2.61 18.84
C ARG A 194 -9.43 3.40 19.54
N CYS A 195 -8.96 4.47 18.91
CA CYS A 195 -7.97 5.39 19.43
C CYS A 195 -8.64 6.73 19.73
N GLU A 196 -8.26 7.35 20.85
CA GLU A 196 -8.57 8.75 21.09
C GLU A 196 -7.68 9.62 20.21
N VAL A 197 -8.24 10.20 19.16
CA VAL A 197 -7.52 11.07 18.22
C VAL A 197 -8.03 12.50 18.32
N SER A 198 -7.12 13.47 18.17
CA SER A 198 -7.44 14.90 18.32
C SER A 198 -8.09 15.54 17.08
N TYR A 199 -7.91 14.94 15.90
CA TYR A 199 -8.39 15.49 14.63
C TYR A 199 -9.48 14.61 14.02
N GLU A 200 -10.46 15.25 13.38
CA GLU A 200 -11.60 14.54 12.79
C GLU A 200 -11.21 13.86 11.46
N SER A 201 -10.35 14.53 10.69
CA SER A 201 -9.90 14.08 9.37
C SER A 201 -8.51 13.45 9.40
N TRP A 202 -8.27 12.51 8.49
CA TRP A 202 -6.96 11.89 8.34
C TRP A 202 -5.97 12.87 7.70
N GLU A 203 -6.48 13.79 6.87
CA GLU A 203 -5.73 14.84 6.21
C GLU A 203 -5.08 15.79 7.22
N GLU A 204 -5.85 16.29 8.19
CA GLU A 204 -5.34 17.14 9.27
C GLU A 204 -4.27 16.44 10.09
N THR A 205 -4.55 15.19 10.49
CA THR A 205 -3.59 14.38 11.26
C THR A 205 -2.28 14.21 10.50
N LEU A 206 -2.35 13.85 9.21
CA LEU A 206 -1.15 13.64 8.39
C LEU A 206 -0.39 14.95 8.15
N ASN A 207 -1.09 16.06 7.92
CA ASN A 207 -0.45 17.37 7.74
C ASN A 207 0.26 17.84 9.01
N HIS A 208 -0.39 17.73 10.16
CA HIS A 208 0.23 18.05 11.44
C HIS A 208 1.44 17.14 11.74
N TRP A 209 1.36 15.85 11.43
CA TRP A 209 2.50 14.94 11.53
C TRP A 209 3.67 15.37 10.63
N ARG A 210 3.40 15.77 9.38
CA ARG A 210 4.44 16.29 8.45
C ARG A 210 5.10 17.55 8.98
N GLU A 211 4.33 18.48 9.52
CA GLU A 211 4.86 19.70 10.13
C GLU A 211 5.81 19.38 11.27
N LYS A 212 5.44 18.43 12.14
CA LYS A 212 6.32 17.93 13.21
C LYS A 212 7.60 17.28 12.69
N GLN A 213 7.53 16.52 11.58
CA GLN A 213 8.73 15.92 10.99
C GLN A 213 9.66 16.97 10.37
N ASN A 214 9.11 18.01 9.74
CA ASN A 214 9.89 19.09 9.15
C ASN A 214 10.60 20.00 10.18
N GLN A 215 10.14 19.98 11.43
CA GLN A 215 10.76 20.72 12.54
C GLN A 215 11.92 19.98 13.22
N LYS A 216 12.10 18.68 12.93
CA LYS A 216 13.20 17.86 13.46
C LYS A 216 14.42 17.92 12.55
#